data_AF-A0A9E3EJC3-F1
#
_entry.id   AF-A0A9E3EJC3-F1
#
_cell.length_a   1.000
_cell.length_b   1.000
_cell.length_c   1.000
_cell.angle_alpha   90.00
_cell.angle_beta   90.00
_cell.angle_gamma   90.00
#
_symmetry.space_group_name_H-M   'P 1'
#
loop_
_entity.id
_entity.type
_entity.pdbx_description
1 polymer ?
#
loop_
_entity_poly.entity_id
_entity_poly.type
_entity_poly.pdbx_seq_one_letter_code
_entity_poly.pdbx_strand_id
1 'polypeptide(L)'
;MAGQRTTGSYVKQPTGYSAFIPRRLPPHPAIQIDPEMQALLSKADRALGRLDGSIQTLPNPELFVFMYVRKEAVLSSQIEGTQASLNDLLAAEAKLHDRSAPSDVHEVVNYVSAFNHGLSRLKELPLSLRLIREIHEKLMTGVRGHNMTPGEFRTSQ
;
A
#
# COMPACT_ATOMS: atom_id res chain seq x y z
N MET A 1 -9.04 -15.31 -30.83
CA MET A 1 -9.28 -13.86 -30.94
C MET A 1 -9.24 -13.27 -29.55
N ALA A 2 -8.29 -12.38 -29.25
CA ALA A 2 -8.22 -11.73 -27.95
C ALA A 2 -9.36 -10.71 -27.87
N GLY A 3 -10.49 -11.08 -27.24
CA GLY A 3 -11.60 -10.17 -26.99
C GLY A 3 -11.10 -8.95 -26.24
N GLN A 4 -11.46 -7.76 -26.72
CA GLN A 4 -11.08 -6.47 -26.14
C GLN A 4 -11.49 -6.44 -24.66
N ARG A 5 -10.52 -6.63 -23.76
CA ARG A 5 -10.75 -6.68 -22.31
C ARG A 5 -11.02 -5.26 -21.82
N THR A 6 -12.28 -4.82 -21.89
CA THR A 6 -12.68 -3.52 -21.36
C THR A 6 -12.94 -3.66 -19.86
N THR A 7 -12.04 -3.10 -19.04
CA THR A 7 -12.11 -3.11 -17.55
C THR A 7 -13.15 -2.15 -16.99
N GLY A 8 -13.82 -1.40 -17.86
CA GLY A 8 -14.82 -0.40 -17.54
C GLY A 8 -15.25 0.36 -18.79
N SER A 9 -15.94 1.47 -18.61
CA SER A 9 -16.38 2.35 -19.68
C SER A 9 -16.23 3.82 -19.27
N TYR A 10 -15.89 4.68 -20.22
CA TYR A 10 -15.94 6.12 -20.02
C TYR A 10 -17.40 6.61 -20.13
N VAL A 11 -17.84 7.37 -19.14
CA VAL A 11 -19.17 7.98 -19.09
C VAL A 11 -19.04 9.49 -19.00
N LYS A 12 -19.69 10.20 -19.93
CA LYS A 12 -19.72 11.66 -19.95
C LYS A 12 -20.50 12.17 -18.74
N GLN A 13 -19.86 13.03 -17.95
CA GLN A 13 -20.44 13.61 -16.74
C GLN A 13 -21.22 14.89 -17.07
N PRO A 14 -22.17 15.31 -16.21
CA PRO A 14 -22.99 16.51 -16.45
C PRO A 14 -22.18 17.79 -16.71
N THR A 15 -20.98 17.90 -16.13
CA THR A 15 -20.08 19.05 -16.31
C THR A 15 -19.14 18.94 -17.52
N GLY A 16 -19.34 17.94 -18.38
CA GLY A 16 -18.71 17.86 -19.71
C GLY A 16 -17.45 17.00 -19.81
N TYR A 17 -16.80 16.63 -18.70
CA TYR A 17 -15.66 15.70 -18.71
C TYR A 17 -16.10 14.24 -18.81
N SER A 18 -15.19 13.33 -19.17
CA SER A 18 -15.45 11.88 -19.21
C SER A 18 -14.81 11.19 -18.01
N ALA A 19 -15.59 10.43 -17.23
CA ALA A 19 -15.11 9.65 -16.10
C ALA A 19 -15.03 8.16 -16.47
N PHE A 20 -13.94 7.49 -16.09
CA PHE A 20 -13.84 6.04 -16.23
C PHE A 20 -14.62 5.35 -15.10
N ILE A 21 -15.61 4.54 -15.45
CA ILE A 21 -16.37 3.72 -14.50
C ILE A 21 -15.90 2.27 -14.65
N PRO A 22 -15.20 1.71 -13.66
CA PRO A 22 -14.77 0.31 -13.70
C PRO A 22 -15.98 -0.63 -13.66
N ARG A 23 -15.87 -1.81 -14.27
CA ARG A 23 -16.88 -2.87 -14.08
C ARG A 23 -16.94 -3.28 -12.61
N ARG A 24 -18.12 -3.67 -12.15
CA ARG A 24 -18.30 -4.19 -10.79
C ARG A 24 -17.52 -5.49 -10.61
N LEU A 25 -17.05 -5.71 -9.39
CA LEU A 25 -16.54 -7.00 -8.93
C LEU A 25 -17.70 -7.84 -8.35
N PRO A 26 -17.62 -9.18 -8.43
CA PRO A 26 -16.60 -9.95 -9.13
C PRO A 26 -16.70 -9.78 -10.66
N PRO A 27 -15.61 -9.99 -11.42
CA PRO A 27 -15.64 -9.86 -12.86
C PRO A 27 -16.57 -10.89 -13.50
N HIS A 28 -17.23 -10.49 -14.59
CA HIS A 28 -18.04 -11.36 -15.44
C HIS A 28 -17.52 -11.32 -16.89
N PRO A 29 -17.12 -12.45 -17.49
CA PRO A 29 -17.03 -13.78 -16.88
C PRO A 29 -16.03 -13.84 -15.72
N ALA A 30 -16.17 -14.84 -14.85
CA ALA A 30 -15.27 -15.04 -13.72
C ALA A 30 -13.81 -15.24 -14.20
N ILE A 31 -12.86 -14.94 -13.32
CA ILE A 31 -11.43 -15.18 -13.59
C ILE A 31 -11.24 -16.67 -13.88
N GLN A 32 -10.66 -16.97 -15.04
CA GLN A 32 -10.33 -18.35 -15.42
C GLN A 32 -8.98 -18.71 -14.79
N ILE A 33 -8.99 -19.71 -13.91
CA ILE A 33 -7.77 -20.29 -13.35
C ILE A 33 -7.33 -21.41 -14.30
N ASP A 34 -6.48 -21.06 -15.26
CA ASP A 34 -5.90 -22.02 -16.18
C ASP A 34 -4.70 -22.77 -15.54
N PRO A 35 -4.14 -23.79 -16.20
CA PRO A 35 -3.03 -24.56 -15.64
C PRO A 35 -1.78 -23.71 -15.34
N GLU A 36 -1.54 -22.63 -16.09
CA GLU A 36 -0.41 -21.73 -15.83
C GLU A 36 -0.63 -20.92 -14.56
N MET A 37 -1.81 -20.32 -14.40
CA MET A 37 -2.20 -19.59 -13.20
C MET A 37 -2.18 -20.51 -11.97
N GLN A 38 -2.69 -21.75 -12.09
CA GLN A 38 -2.64 -22.73 -11.02
C GLN A 38 -1.20 -23.07 -10.61
N ALA A 39 -0.29 -23.19 -11.58
CA ALA A 39 1.12 -23.43 -11.32
C ALA A 39 1.80 -22.23 -10.64
N LEU A 40 1.45 -21.00 -11.02
CA LEU A 40 1.93 -19.77 -10.37
C LEU A 40 1.42 -19.63 -8.93
N LEU A 41 0.13 -19.91 -8.69
CA LEU A 41 -0.44 -19.96 -7.34
C LEU A 41 0.31 -20.97 -6.46
N SER A 42 0.52 -22.19 -6.98
CA SER A 42 1.25 -23.23 -6.25
C SER A 42 2.70 -22.84 -5.92
N LYS A 43 3.36 -22.08 -6.81
CA LYS A 43 4.70 -21.53 -6.56
C LYS A 43 4.68 -20.44 -5.48
N ALA A 44 3.67 -19.57 -5.50
CA ALA A 44 3.49 -18.52 -4.49
C ALA A 44 3.23 -19.12 -3.11
N ASP A 45 2.33 -20.10 -3.00
CA ASP A 45 2.04 -20.80 -1.74
C ASP A 45 3.28 -21.48 -1.17
N ARG A 46 4.08 -22.15 -2.02
CA ARG A 46 5.35 -22.75 -1.59
C ARG A 46 6.37 -21.71 -1.13
N ALA A 47 6.41 -20.52 -1.75
CA ALA A 47 7.28 -19.44 -1.31
C ALA A 47 6.84 -18.90 0.06
N LEU A 48 5.55 -18.69 0.27
CA LEU A 48 4.98 -18.28 1.56
C LEU A 48 5.24 -19.32 2.65
N GLY A 49 5.03 -20.61 2.38
CA GLY A 49 5.33 -21.68 3.35
C GLY A 49 6.81 -21.78 3.71
N ARG A 50 7.72 -21.53 2.75
CA ARG A 50 9.17 -21.46 3.04
C ARG A 50 9.51 -20.26 3.92
N LEU A 51 8.90 -19.11 3.70
CA LEU A 51 9.09 -17.93 4.54
C LEU A 51 8.61 -18.20 5.98
N ASP A 52 7.40 -18.73 6.13
CA ASP A 52 6.80 -19.08 7.43
C ASP A 52 7.70 -20.06 8.21
N GLY A 53 8.17 -21.13 7.55
CA GLY A 53 9.10 -22.08 8.16
C GLY A 53 10.46 -21.47 8.50
N SER A 54 10.99 -20.57 7.66
CA SER A 54 12.31 -19.94 7.91
C SER A 54 12.28 -19.03 9.13
N ILE A 55 11.20 -18.26 9.32
CA ILE A 55 11.05 -17.32 10.43
C ILE A 55 11.08 -18.05 11.79
N GLN A 56 10.64 -19.31 11.87
CA GLN A 56 10.69 -20.11 13.10
C GLN A 56 12.11 -20.36 13.64
N THR A 57 13.13 -20.23 12.78
CA THR A 57 14.54 -20.42 13.17
C THR A 57 15.24 -19.12 13.54
N LEU A 58 14.60 -17.97 13.34
CA LEU A 58 15.20 -16.67 13.65
C LEU A 58 15.26 -16.45 15.17
N PRO A 59 16.38 -15.92 15.70
CA PRO A 59 16.49 -15.60 17.12
C PRO A 59 15.47 -14.55 17.59
N ASN A 60 15.09 -13.63 16.70
CA ASN A 60 14.09 -12.60 16.97
C ASN A 60 13.27 -12.27 15.71
N PRO A 61 12.16 -12.99 15.47
CA PRO A 61 11.23 -12.74 14.36
C PRO A 61 10.66 -11.33 14.35
N GLU A 62 10.34 -10.78 15.53
CA GLU A 62 9.73 -9.45 15.66
C GLU A 62 10.66 -8.34 15.14
N LEU A 63 11.96 -8.43 15.45
CA LEU A 63 12.95 -7.47 14.93
C LEU A 63 13.08 -7.57 13.40
N PHE A 64 13.00 -8.79 12.85
CA PHE A 64 13.03 -8.99 11.41
C PHE A 64 11.82 -8.33 10.74
N VAL A 65 10.61 -8.60 11.24
CA VAL A 65 9.37 -7.99 10.73
C VAL A 65 9.43 -6.47 10.86
N PHE A 66 9.86 -5.97 12.02
CA PHE A 66 10.03 -4.54 12.30
C PHE A 66 10.91 -3.84 11.25
N MET A 67 12.06 -4.43 10.90
CA MET A 67 12.95 -3.87 9.88
C MET A 67 12.41 -4.07 8.47
N TYR A 68 11.71 -5.18 8.20
CA TYR A 68 11.16 -5.45 6.88
C TYR A 68 10.04 -4.47 6.51
N VAL A 69 9.16 -4.12 7.44
CA VAL A 69 8.12 -3.09 7.23
C VAL A 69 8.74 -1.75 6.85
N ARG A 70 9.85 -1.36 7.49
CA ARG A 70 10.58 -0.11 7.16
C ARG A 70 11.22 -0.17 5.79
N LYS A 71 11.83 -1.31 5.46
CA LYS A 71 12.42 -1.53 4.13
C LYS A 71 11.34 -1.46 3.05
N GLU A 72 10.18 -2.06 3.28
CA GLU A 72 9.03 -2.03 2.36
C GLU A 72 8.50 -0.60 2.22
N ALA A 73 8.32 0.13 3.31
CA ALA A 73 7.90 1.53 3.29
C ALA A 73 8.82 2.39 2.43
N VAL A 74 10.14 2.27 2.61
CA VAL A 74 11.14 2.99 1.80
C VAL A 74 10.99 2.64 0.31
N LEU A 75 10.93 1.35 -0.01
CA LEU A 75 10.83 0.89 -1.41
C LEU A 75 9.51 1.33 -2.06
N SER A 76 8.39 1.27 -1.34
CA SER A 76 7.10 1.70 -1.84
C SER A 76 7.07 3.22 -2.06
N SER A 77 7.59 4.01 -1.12
CA SER A 77 7.66 5.46 -1.26
C SER A 77 8.59 5.89 -2.40
N GLN A 78 9.67 5.14 -2.67
CA GLN A 78 10.57 5.42 -3.81
C GLN A 78 9.87 5.27 -5.17
N ILE A 79 8.88 4.36 -5.29
CA ILE A 79 8.05 4.25 -6.50
C ILE A 79 7.23 5.53 -6.72
N GLU A 80 6.76 6.14 -5.64
CA GLU A 80 6.03 7.43 -5.64
C GLU A 80 6.97 8.65 -5.75
N GLY A 81 8.28 8.41 -5.89
CA GLY A 81 9.29 9.43 -6.17
C GLY A 81 10.04 9.96 -4.95
N THR A 82 9.88 9.38 -3.76
CA THR A 82 10.67 9.81 -2.60
C THR A 82 12.14 9.45 -2.75
N GLN A 83 13.05 10.23 -2.17
CA GLN A 83 14.50 9.98 -2.19
C GLN A 83 15.06 9.44 -0.88
N ALA A 84 14.21 9.27 0.15
CA ALA A 84 14.60 8.73 1.44
C ALA A 84 15.22 7.31 1.35
N SER A 85 16.25 7.08 2.14
CA SER A 85 16.87 5.78 2.37
C SER A 85 16.39 5.16 3.70
N LEU A 86 16.74 3.89 3.91
CA LEU A 86 16.48 3.22 5.20
C LEU A 86 17.22 3.90 6.36
N ASN A 87 18.43 4.42 6.12
CA ASN A 87 19.19 5.11 7.15
C ASN A 87 18.52 6.44 7.54
N ASP A 88 18.01 7.19 6.56
CA ASP A 88 17.29 8.44 6.81
C ASP A 88 16.03 8.20 7.65
N LEU A 89 15.28 7.15 7.32
CA LEU A 89 14.10 6.74 8.08
C LEU A 89 14.46 6.39 9.53
N LEU A 90 15.48 5.55 9.74
CA LEU A 90 15.91 5.15 11.08
C LEU A 90 16.42 6.34 11.90
N ALA A 91 17.17 7.26 11.27
CA ALA A 91 17.64 8.48 11.91
C ALA A 91 16.47 9.40 12.30
N ALA A 92 15.48 9.56 11.42
CA ALA A 92 14.27 10.34 11.67
C ALA A 92 13.45 9.75 12.83
N GLU A 93 13.22 8.43 12.86
CA GLU A 93 12.53 7.76 13.97
C GLU A 93 13.28 7.89 15.30
N ALA A 94 14.62 7.84 15.26
CA ALA A 94 15.48 8.05 16.43
C ALA A 94 15.61 9.53 16.85
N LYS A 95 14.96 10.46 16.13
CA LYS A 95 15.03 11.91 16.34
C LYS A 95 16.46 12.45 16.30
N LEU A 96 17.33 11.80 15.54
CA LEU A 96 18.67 12.29 15.28
C LEU A 96 18.55 13.46 14.30
N HIS A 97 19.05 14.63 14.70
CA HIS A 97 19.01 15.82 13.86
C HIS A 97 19.98 15.64 12.69
N ASP A 98 19.45 15.24 11.54
CA ASP A 98 20.20 15.19 10.29
C ASP A 98 19.70 16.26 9.33
N ARG A 99 20.50 17.32 9.16
CA ARG A 99 20.19 18.41 8.22
C ARG A 99 20.31 17.98 6.76
N SER A 100 20.92 16.82 6.48
CA SER A 100 21.07 16.25 5.14
C SER A 100 19.95 15.28 4.76
N ALA A 101 19.08 14.93 5.70
CA ALA A 101 17.96 14.02 5.43
C ALA A 101 17.04 14.59 4.34
N PRO A 102 16.57 13.75 3.40
CA PRO A 102 15.59 14.17 2.40
C PRO A 102 14.33 14.74 3.05
N SER A 103 13.79 15.81 2.46
CA SER A 103 12.59 16.48 3.00
C SER A 103 11.35 15.59 3.00
N ASP A 104 11.33 14.55 2.16
CA ASP A 104 10.25 13.58 2.00
C ASP A 104 10.36 12.36 2.94
N VAL A 105 11.37 12.29 3.82
CA VAL A 105 11.49 11.19 4.81
C VAL A 105 10.24 11.05 5.69
N HIS A 106 9.53 12.15 5.92
CA HIS A 106 8.27 12.17 6.67
C HIS A 106 7.16 11.37 5.98
N GLU A 107 7.16 11.26 4.66
CA GLU A 107 6.21 10.41 3.92
C GLU A 107 6.43 8.93 4.23
N VAL A 108 7.71 8.52 4.34
CA VAL A 108 8.07 7.15 4.70
C VAL A 108 7.76 6.85 6.17
N VAL A 109 8.01 7.80 7.07
CA VAL A 109 7.61 7.69 8.49
C VAL A 109 6.09 7.54 8.62
N ASN A 110 5.32 8.34 7.87
CA ASN A 110 3.87 8.26 7.85
C ASN A 110 3.39 6.92 7.31
N TYR A 111 4.05 6.37 6.28
CA TYR A 111 3.74 5.05 5.77
C TYR A 111 3.83 3.97 6.86
N VAL A 112 4.97 3.91 7.59
CA VAL A 112 5.17 2.95 8.68
C VAL A 112 4.12 3.14 9.78
N SER A 113 3.81 4.40 10.13
CA SER A 113 2.78 4.74 11.12
C SER A 113 1.37 4.31 10.67
N ALA A 114 1.01 4.58 9.42
CA ALA A 114 -0.28 4.24 8.83
C ALA A 114 -0.46 2.72 8.71
N PHE A 115 0.58 2.00 8.31
CA PHE A 115 0.59 0.54 8.25
C PHE A 115 0.34 -0.09 9.63
N ASN A 116 1.11 0.33 10.65
CA ASN A 116 0.96 -0.18 12.01
C ASN A 116 -0.41 0.17 12.61
N HIS A 117 -0.94 1.36 12.32
CA HIS A 117 -2.31 1.71 12.68
C HIS A 117 -3.32 0.78 12.01
N GLY A 118 -3.19 0.55 10.70
CA GLY A 118 -4.07 -0.38 9.98
C GLY A 118 -4.09 -1.78 10.61
N LEU A 119 -2.91 -2.33 10.93
CA LEU A 119 -2.79 -3.63 11.60
C LEU A 119 -3.41 -3.65 12.99
N SER A 120 -3.26 -2.59 13.78
CA SER A 120 -3.88 -2.53 15.11
C SER A 120 -5.40 -2.46 15.01
N ARG A 121 -5.93 -1.66 14.08
CA ARG A 121 -7.37 -1.49 13.85
C ARG A 121 -8.05 -2.73 13.30
N LEU A 122 -7.35 -3.56 12.52
CA LEU A 122 -7.89 -4.82 12.00
C LEU A 122 -8.32 -5.81 13.10
N LYS A 123 -7.84 -5.65 14.34
CA LYS A 123 -8.29 -6.45 15.48
C LYS A 123 -9.71 -6.11 15.93
N GLU A 124 -10.19 -4.91 15.59
CA GLU A 124 -11.50 -4.38 15.99
C GLU A 124 -12.42 -4.16 14.80
N LEU A 125 -11.86 -3.89 13.62
CA LEU A 125 -12.58 -3.54 12.40
C LEU A 125 -12.28 -4.51 11.26
N PRO A 126 -13.29 -4.94 10.48
CA PRO A 126 -13.02 -5.62 9.23
C PRO A 126 -12.39 -4.67 8.21
N LEU A 127 -11.76 -5.25 7.18
CA LEU A 127 -11.34 -4.49 6.01
C LEU A 127 -12.56 -3.75 5.43
N SER A 128 -12.51 -2.43 5.47
CA SER A 128 -13.65 -1.56 5.19
C SER A 128 -13.18 -0.20 4.69
N LEU A 129 -14.09 0.54 4.05
CA LEU A 129 -13.78 1.90 3.59
C LEU A 129 -13.41 2.83 4.76
N ARG A 130 -13.99 2.61 5.95
CA ARG A 130 -13.59 3.34 7.17
C ARG A 130 -12.12 3.10 7.48
N LEU A 131 -11.68 1.84 7.52
CA LEU A 131 -10.28 1.50 7.80
C LEU A 131 -9.35 2.11 6.75
N ILE A 132 -9.68 2.00 5.47
CA ILE A 132 -8.87 2.55 4.38
C ILE A 132 -8.74 4.07 4.52
N ARG A 133 -9.83 4.76 4.87
CA ARG A 133 -9.83 6.20 5.11
C ARG A 133 -8.98 6.59 6.34
N GLU A 134 -9.08 5.87 7.46
CA GLU A 134 -8.23 6.09 8.65
C GLU A 134 -6.73 5.94 8.32
N ILE A 135 -6.36 4.92 7.53
CA ILE A 135 -4.98 4.70 7.08
C ILE A 135 -4.52 5.84 6.17
N HIS A 136 -5.35 6.24 5.20
CA HIS A 136 -5.04 7.34 4.28
C HIS A 136 -4.85 8.68 5.01
N GLU A 137 -5.66 8.98 6.02
CA GLU A 137 -5.49 10.19 6.84
C GLU A 137 -4.10 10.25 7.49
N LYS A 138 -3.67 9.15 8.09
CA LYS A 138 -2.34 9.05 8.70
C LYS A 138 -1.22 9.18 7.69
N LEU A 139 -1.36 8.54 6.52
CA LEU A 139 -0.38 8.62 5.45
C LEU A 139 -0.13 10.08 5.01
N MET A 140 -1.20 10.89 4.94
CA MET A 140 -1.16 12.26 4.42
C MET A 140 -0.82 13.33 5.47
N THR A 141 -0.54 12.96 6.72
CA THR A 141 -0.35 13.94 7.81
C THR A 141 0.94 14.76 7.62
N GLY A 142 0.83 16.07 7.40
CA GLY A 142 1.98 16.98 7.37
C GLY A 142 2.94 16.80 6.18
N VAL A 143 2.52 16.07 5.15
CA VAL A 143 3.33 15.77 3.95
C VAL A 143 2.70 16.37 2.68
N ARG A 144 3.30 16.14 1.51
CA ARG A 144 2.72 16.61 0.24
C ARG A 144 1.28 16.09 0.11
N GLY A 145 0.36 16.99 -0.23
CA GLY A 145 -1.08 16.69 -0.34
C GLY A 145 -1.87 16.73 0.98
N HIS A 146 -1.26 17.09 2.12
CA HIS A 146 -1.99 17.23 3.41
C HIS A 146 -3.15 18.22 3.37
N ASN A 147 -3.06 19.26 2.53
CA ASN A 147 -4.13 20.27 2.36
C ASN A 147 -5.26 19.84 1.41
N MET A 148 -5.22 18.60 0.89
CA MET A 148 -6.28 18.10 0.00
C MET A 148 -7.45 17.54 0.83
N THR A 149 -7.69 16.24 0.76
CA THR A 149 -8.77 15.56 1.47
C THR A 149 -8.23 14.30 2.17
N PRO A 150 -7.29 14.43 3.14
CA PRO A 150 -6.84 13.30 3.96
C PRO A 150 -8.02 12.55 4.57
N GLY A 151 -7.97 11.22 4.50
CA GLY A 151 -9.03 10.37 5.03
C GLY A 151 -10.41 10.52 4.41
N GLU A 152 -10.53 11.17 3.25
CA GLU A 152 -11.81 11.34 2.53
C GLU A 152 -11.71 10.88 1.07
N PHE A 153 -12.85 10.52 0.49
CA PHE A 153 -12.91 10.29 -0.95
C PHE A 153 -12.89 11.63 -1.67
N ARG A 154 -12.13 11.70 -2.76
CA ARG A 154 -12.11 12.87 -3.63
C ARG A 154 -13.52 13.11 -4.18
N THR A 155 -14.02 14.33 -3.99
CA THR A 155 -15.31 14.80 -4.53
C THR A 155 -15.16 15.60 -5.82
N SER A 156 -13.92 15.93 -6.20
CA SER A 156 -13.56 16.62 -7.44
C SER A 156 -12.38 15.94 -8.14
N GLN A 157 -12.39 16.02 -9.49
CA GLN A 157 -11.32 15.55 -10.37
C GLN A 157 -10.29 16.65 -10.62
#